data_AF-A0AAY4BGY2-F1
#
_entry.id   AF-A0AAY4BGY2-F1
#
_cell.length_a   1.000
_cell.length_b   1.000
_cell.length_c   1.000
_cell.angle_alpha   90.00
_cell.angle_beta   90.00
_cell.angle_gamma   90.00
#
_symmetry.space_group_name_H-M   'P 1'
#
loop_
_entity.id
_entity.type
_entity.pdbx_description
1 polymer ?
#
loop_
_entity_poly.entity_id
_entity_poly.type
_entity_poly.pdbx_seq_one_letter_code
_entity_poly.pdbx_strand_id
1 'polypeptide(L)'
;LGLCKADLNRVPMGRDIHGLVLRHDGSLYHNDEEKNRLPANSLPQEGDVVGLTYDHLELNLDVNGKNLHCPASGIRGTVHPVVYVDDSAILDCQLRDFYHAFLSLFFY
;
A
#
# COMPACT_ATOMS: atom_id res chain seq x y z
N LEU A 1 5.43 -7.43 25.92
CA LEU A 1 5.23 -7.24 24.46
C LEU A 1 3.86 -6.62 24.27
N GLY A 2 3.81 -5.28 24.22
CA GLY A 2 2.54 -4.55 24.05
C GLY A 2 2.05 -4.73 22.63
N LEU A 3 0.78 -5.12 22.46
CA LEU A 3 0.11 -5.13 21.16
C LEU A 3 0.02 -3.68 20.66
N CYS A 4 0.95 -3.27 19.80
CA CYS A 4 0.82 -2.02 19.06
C CYS A 4 -0.42 -2.13 18.18
N LYS A 5 -1.47 -1.36 18.51
CA LYS A 5 -2.72 -1.32 17.76
C LYS A 5 -2.71 -0.09 16.85
N ALA A 6 -2.84 -0.30 15.55
CA ALA A 6 -3.21 0.77 14.64
C ALA A 6 -4.66 1.22 14.93
N ASP A 7 -4.91 2.53 14.91
CA ASP A 7 -6.28 3.06 14.99
C ASP A 7 -6.94 3.00 13.60
N LEU A 8 -7.80 2.00 13.41
CA LEU A 8 -8.49 1.79 12.13
C LEU A 8 -9.58 2.82 11.83
N ASN A 9 -9.97 3.66 12.80
CA ASN A 9 -10.96 4.72 12.60
C ASN A 9 -10.33 6.04 12.14
N ARG A 10 -8.99 6.12 12.08
CA ARG A 10 -8.28 7.36 11.73
C ARG A 10 -8.01 7.43 10.23
N VAL A 11 -8.75 8.30 9.54
CA VAL A 11 -8.59 8.59 8.11
C VAL A 11 -8.05 10.02 7.91
N PRO A 12 -7.13 10.25 6.94
CA PRO A 12 -6.32 9.25 6.25
C PRO A 12 -5.36 8.51 7.20
N MET A 13 -5.09 7.25 6.89
CA MET A 13 -4.09 6.43 7.60
C MET A 13 -2.64 6.91 7.29
N GLY A 14 -1.66 6.31 7.96
CA GLY A 14 -0.24 6.65 7.82
C GLY A 14 0.19 7.90 8.60
N ARG A 15 -0.64 8.37 9.53
CA ARG A 15 -0.38 9.52 10.43
C ARG A 15 0.36 9.13 11.72
N ASP A 16 0.71 7.86 11.87
CA ASP A 16 1.44 7.32 13.01
C ASP A 16 2.42 6.23 12.55
N ILE A 17 3.13 5.66 13.51
CA ILE A 17 4.15 4.63 13.26
C ILE A 17 3.57 3.24 12.95
N HIS A 18 2.25 3.06 12.98
CA HIS A 18 1.60 1.75 12.85
C HIS A 18 1.14 1.43 11.43
N GLY A 19 1.18 2.40 10.51
CA GLY A 19 0.81 2.21 9.11
C GLY A 19 1.84 2.74 8.13
N LEU A 20 1.99 2.03 7.02
CA LEU A 20 2.58 2.49 5.76
C LEU A 20 1.52 2.29 4.68
N VAL A 21 1.01 3.37 4.11
CA VAL A 21 -0.18 3.32 3.25
C VAL A 21 -0.01 4.16 1.99
N LEU A 22 -0.55 3.66 0.87
CA LEU A 22 -0.80 4.46 -0.32
C LEU A 22 -2.14 5.20 -0.13
N ARG A 23 -2.13 6.51 -0.36
CA ARG A 23 -3.33 7.35 -0.36
C ARG A 23 -3.84 7.55 -1.80
N HIS A 24 -5.10 7.97 -1.93
CA HIS A 24 -5.75 8.12 -3.25
C HIS A 24 -5.05 9.15 -4.16
N ASP A 25 -4.32 10.11 -3.60
CA ASP A 25 -3.54 11.12 -4.35
C ASP A 25 -2.17 10.58 -4.82
N GLY A 26 -1.94 9.27 -4.68
CA GLY A 26 -0.71 8.60 -5.07
C GLY A 26 0.43 8.74 -4.07
N SER A 27 0.22 9.36 -2.91
CA SER A 27 1.27 9.51 -1.91
C SER A 27 1.40 8.30 -0.99
N LEU A 28 2.63 7.87 -0.70
CA LEU A 28 2.93 6.85 0.29
C LEU A 28 3.28 7.52 1.62
N TYR A 29 2.54 7.22 2.69
CA TYR A 29 2.68 7.87 3.99
C TYR A 29 2.98 6.88 5.11
N HIS A 30 3.89 7.28 6.00
CA HIS A 30 4.18 6.62 7.27
C HIS A 30 4.63 7.65 8.29
N ASN A 31 4.12 7.58 9.53
CA ASN A 31 4.45 8.52 10.59
C ASN A 31 4.23 10.00 10.21
N ASP A 32 3.15 10.27 9.48
CA ASP A 32 2.77 11.59 8.96
C ASP A 32 3.79 12.22 8.00
N GLU A 33 4.70 11.41 7.46
CA GLU A 33 5.69 11.81 6.46
C GLU A 33 5.44 11.11 5.12
N GLU A 34 5.49 11.88 4.04
CA GLU A 34 5.50 11.35 2.68
C GLU A 34 6.83 10.62 2.42
N LYS A 35 6.75 9.30 2.23
CA LYS A 35 7.91 8.45 1.98
C LYS A 35 8.23 8.34 0.50
N ASN A 36 7.21 8.36 -0.33
CA ASN A 36 7.33 8.36 -1.79
C ASN A 36 6.01 8.82 -2.42
N ARG A 37 5.99 8.95 -3.75
CA ARG A 37 4.81 9.32 -4.53
C ARG A 37 4.80 8.63 -5.88
N LEU A 38 3.63 8.18 -6.31
CA LEU A 38 3.41 7.67 -7.65
C LEU A 38 3.67 8.77 -8.70
N PRO A 39 4.22 8.43 -9.88
CA PRO A 39 4.28 9.38 -10.99
C PRO A 39 2.89 9.94 -11.31
N ALA A 40 2.79 11.24 -11.61
CA ALA A 40 1.50 11.92 -11.81
C ALA A 40 0.64 11.31 -12.93
N ASN A 41 1.27 10.69 -13.93
CA ASN A 41 0.60 10.00 -15.04
C ASN A 41 0.21 8.55 -14.72
N SER A 42 0.37 8.11 -13.47
CA SER A 42 0.15 6.73 -13.02
C SER A 42 -0.74 6.69 -11.76
N LEU A 43 -1.50 7.76 -11.51
CA LEU A 43 -2.50 7.80 -10.44
C LEU A 43 -3.63 6.80 -10.73
N PRO A 44 -3.91 5.85 -9.82
CA PRO A 44 -4.99 4.89 -10.00
C PRO A 44 -6.34 5.58 -10.21
N GLN A 45 -7.12 5.05 -11.15
CA GLN A 45 -8.50 5.46 -11.43
C GLN A 45 -9.48 4.35 -11.05
N GLU A 46 -10.78 4.68 -11.05
CA GLU A 46 -11.82 3.68 -10.86
C GLU A 46 -11.70 2.56 -11.91
N GLY A 47 -11.71 1.31 -11.45
CA GLY A 47 -11.52 0.12 -12.27
C GLY A 47 -10.07 -0.36 -12.41
N ASP A 48 -9.07 0.44 -11.99
CA ASP A 48 -7.68 0.00 -11.97
C ASP A 48 -7.43 -1.04 -10.86
N VAL A 49 -6.50 -1.95 -11.12
CA VAL A 49 -6.01 -2.92 -10.13
C VAL A 49 -4.67 -2.44 -9.59
N VAL A 50 -4.63 -2.12 -8.30
CA VAL A 50 -3.39 -1.79 -7.59
C VAL A 50 -2.77 -3.05 -6.99
N GLY A 51 -1.57 -3.40 -7.45
CA GLY A 51 -0.75 -4.48 -6.90
C GLY A 51 0.18 -3.97 -5.79
N LEU A 52 0.36 -4.79 -4.76
CA LEU A 52 1.24 -4.51 -3.63
C LEU A 52 2.19 -5.69 -3.43
N THR A 53 3.48 -5.41 -3.28
CA THR A 53 4.43 -6.36 -2.68
C THR A 53 5.08 -5.80 -1.46
N TYR A 54 5.43 -6.70 -0.54
CA TYR A 54 6.06 -6.36 0.71
C TYR A 54 6.89 -7.52 1.22
N ASP A 55 8.18 -7.29 1.51
CA ASP A 55 9.15 -8.30 1.95
C ASP A 55 9.84 -7.94 3.28
N HIS A 56 9.28 -6.97 4.02
CA HIS A 56 9.85 -6.32 5.21
C HIS A 56 11.00 -5.33 4.98
N LEU A 57 11.68 -5.35 3.83
CA LEU A 57 12.65 -4.31 3.47
C LEU A 57 11.94 -3.13 2.81
N GLU A 58 11.05 -3.44 1.86
CA GLU A 58 10.32 -2.43 1.11
C GLU A 58 8.89 -2.84 0.76
N LEU A 59 8.08 -1.83 0.50
CA LEU A 59 6.77 -1.90 -0.15
C LEU A 59 6.92 -1.40 -1.58
N ASN A 60 6.45 -2.17 -2.55
CA ASN A 60 6.37 -1.77 -3.95
C ASN A 60 4.92 -1.78 -4.46
N LEU A 61 4.68 -0.95 -5.47
CA LEU A 61 3.36 -0.73 -6.06
C LEU A 61 3.39 -0.95 -7.57
N ASP A 62 2.36 -1.62 -8.05
CA ASP A 62 2.05 -1.79 -9.47
C ASP A 62 0.63 -1.26 -9.74
N VAL A 63 0.40 -0.72 -10.94
CA VAL A 63 -0.95 -0.40 -11.43
C VAL A 63 -1.17 -1.19 -12.71
N ASN A 64 -2.25 -1.98 -12.74
CA ASN A 64 -2.60 -2.88 -13.85
C ASN A 64 -1.45 -3.82 -14.26
N GLY A 65 -0.71 -4.32 -13.27
CA GLY A 65 0.45 -5.21 -13.46
C GLY A 65 1.73 -4.52 -13.96
N LYS A 66 1.75 -3.18 -14.08
CA LYS A 66 2.95 -2.41 -14.41
C LYS A 66 3.58 -1.85 -13.14
N ASN A 67 4.83 -2.24 -12.87
CA ASN A 67 5.58 -1.70 -11.75
C ASN A 67 5.88 -0.22 -11.92
N LEU A 68 5.65 0.54 -10.85
CA LEU A 68 5.83 1.98 -10.83
C LEU A 68 7.23 2.41 -10.36
N HIS A 69 8.06 1.47 -9.93
CA HIS A 69 9.43 1.67 -9.45
C HIS A 69 9.54 2.78 -8.39
N CYS A 70 8.55 2.82 -7.49
CA CYS A 70 8.42 3.81 -6.43
C CYS A 70 8.36 3.15 -5.03
N PRO A 71 9.44 2.48 -4.59
CA PRO A 71 9.44 1.75 -3.32
C PRO A 71 9.33 2.69 -2.12
N ALA A 72 8.78 2.18 -1.02
CA ALA A 72 8.90 2.80 0.31
C ALA A 72 9.50 1.81 1.30
N SER A 73 10.37 2.27 2.20
CA SER A 73 10.95 1.41 3.24
C SER A 73 9.88 0.80 4.13
N GLY A 74 10.04 -0.48 4.45
CA GLY A 74 9.12 -1.21 5.31
C GLY A 74 9.11 -0.72 6.76
N ILE A 75 8.03 -1.04 7.48
CA ILE A 75 7.86 -0.71 8.90
C ILE A 75 8.16 -1.90 9.80
N ARG A 76 8.39 -1.64 11.09
CA ARG A 76 8.79 -2.66 12.07
C ARG A 76 7.58 -3.39 12.67
N GLY A 77 7.81 -4.63 13.09
CA GLY A 77 6.86 -5.45 13.82
C GLY A 77 6.07 -6.40 12.92
N THR A 78 5.09 -7.09 13.51
CA THR A 78 4.13 -7.90 12.74
C THR A 78 3.17 -6.97 12.03
N VAL A 79 3.09 -7.08 10.71
CA VAL A 79 2.23 -6.24 9.86
C VAL A 79 1.14 -7.08 9.19
N HIS A 80 0.04 -6.43 8.85
CA HIS A 80 -1.07 -7.01 8.11
C HIS A 80 -1.46 -6.06 6.97
N PRO A 81 -1.93 -6.58 5.82
CA PRO A 81 -2.55 -5.74 4.81
C PRO A 81 -3.70 -4.94 5.43
N VAL A 82 -3.79 -3.66 5.08
CA VAL A 82 -4.86 -2.76 5.53
C VAL A 82 -5.38 -1.97 4.34
N VAL A 83 -6.70 -1.81 4.30
CA VAL A 83 -7.40 -0.94 3.36
C VAL A 83 -8.31 -0.01 4.15
N TYR A 84 -8.43 1.23 3.70
CA TYR A 84 -9.37 2.19 4.25
C TYR A 84 -10.07 2.91 3.09
N VAL A 85 -11.33 3.24 3.31
CA VAL A 85 -12.17 3.93 2.33
C VAL A 85 -12.84 5.11 3.02
N ASP A 86 -13.10 6.16 2.26
CA ASP A 86 -13.90 7.31 2.65
C ASP A 86 -14.77 7.72 1.45
N ASP A 87 -15.70 8.67 1.64
CA ASP A 87 -16.48 9.29 0.56
C ASP A 87 -17.19 8.29 -0.37
N SER A 88 -17.75 7.23 0.19
CA SER A 88 -18.48 6.17 -0.54
C SER A 88 -17.62 5.34 -1.50
N ALA A 89 -16.29 5.40 -1.41
CA ALA A 89 -15.41 4.55 -2.22
C ALA A 89 -15.64 3.06 -1.92
N ILE A 90 -15.60 2.24 -2.97
CA ILE A 90 -15.74 0.78 -2.90
C ILE A 90 -14.44 0.17 -3.43
N LEU A 91 -13.82 -0.69 -2.62
CA LEU A 91 -12.62 -1.44 -2.99
C LEU A 91 -12.88 -2.93 -2.79
N ASP A 92 -12.54 -3.72 -3.80
CA ASP A 92 -12.50 -5.17 -3.71
C ASP A 92 -11.06 -5.65 -3.47
N CYS A 93 -10.88 -6.57 -2.53
CA CYS A 93 -9.58 -7.13 -2.20
C CYS A 93 -9.42 -8.54 -2.77
N GLN A 94 -8.45 -8.71 -3.65
CA GLN A 94 -8.07 -10.01 -4.19
C GLN A 94 -6.84 -10.52 -3.43
N LEU A 95 -6.98 -11.60 -2.65
CA LEU A 95 -5.88 -12.19 -1.85
C LEU A 95 -5.34 -13.51 -2.45
N ARG A 96 -5.99 -14.00 -3.51
CA ARG A 96 -5.72 -15.26 -4.24
C ARG A 96 -6.18 -15.06 -5.68
N ASP A 97 -5.76 -15.87 -6.63
CA ASP A 97 -6.26 -15.81 -8.02
C ASP A 97 -6.19 -14.37 -8.61
N PHE A 98 -5.00 -13.78 -8.56
CA PHE A 98 -4.79 -12.37 -8.91
C PHE A 98 -5.03 -12.09 -10.40
N TYR A 99 -5.58 -10.91 -10.71
CA TYR A 99 -5.77 -10.41 -12.08
C TYR A 99 -4.46 -10.23 -12.85
N HIS A 100 -3.38 -9.88 -12.13
CA HIS A 100 -2.04 -9.70 -12.67
C HIS A 100 -1.07 -10.58 -11.91
N ALA A 101 -0.22 -11.32 -12.62
CA ALA A 101 0.85 -12.09 -12.01
C ALA A 101 1.93 -11.13 -11.50
N PHE A 102 2.30 -11.27 -10.23
CA PHE A 102 3.44 -10.54 -9.70
C PHE A 102 4.73 -11.20 -10.17
N LEU A 103 5.52 -10.51 -11.00
CA LEU A 103 6.86 -10.95 -11.40
C LEU A 103 7.89 -10.51 -10.34
N SER A 104 7.74 -10.95 -9.10
CA SER A 104 8.87 -10.92 -8.16
C SER A 104 9.66 -12.20 -8.37
N LEU A 105 10.89 -12.06 -8.88
CA LEU A 105 11.91 -13.10 -8.79
C LEU A 105 12.14 -13.40 -7.31
N PHE A 106 11.37 -14.32 -6.73
CA PHE A 106 11.73 -14.93 -5.47
C PHE A 106 12.93 -15.83 -5.74
N PHE A 107 14.14 -15.38 -5.38
CA PHE A 107 15.24 -16.29 -5.11
C PHE A 107 14.86 -17.05 -3.84
N TYR A 108 14.62 -18.36 -3.98
CA TYR A 108 14.47 -19.29 -2.85
C TYR A 108 15.75 -19.38 -2.03
#